data_AF-A0A3N5JMH4-F1
#
_entry.id   AF-A0A3N5JMH4-F1
#
_cell.length_a   1.000
_cell.length_b   1.000
_cell.length_c   1.000
_cell.angle_alpha   90.00
_cell.angle_beta   90.00
_cell.angle_gamma   90.00
#
_symmetry.space_group_name_H-M   'P 1'
#
loop_
_entity.id
_entity.type
_entity.pdbx_description
1 polymer ?
#
loop_
_entity_poly.entity_id
_entity_poly.type
_entity_poly.pdbx_seq_one_letter_code
_entity_poly.pdbx_strand_id
1 'polypeptide(L)' 'MEIVRTMGFAPVRANRKNVTVRVERTDDIRKILNAIAKAGASAPGLDVRKPNLEEVFLTLTGEALREGPVEAVPE' A
#
# COMPACT_ATOMS: atom_id res chain seq x y z
N MET A 1 -4.37 3.54 -10.33
CA MET A 1 -5.71 3.27 -9.76
C MET A 1 -6.37 2.07 -10.42
N GLU A 2 -6.42 2.03 -11.75
CA GLU A 2 -7.11 0.99 -12.52
C GLU A 2 -6.50 -0.41 -12.31
N ILE A 3 -5.17 -0.55 -12.37
CA ILE A 3 -4.46 -1.85 -12.22
C ILE A 3 -4.87 -2.61 -10.94
N VAL A 4 -4.89 -1.95 -9.78
CA VAL A 4 -5.22 -2.59 -8.49
C VAL A 4 -6.68 -3.06 -8.44
N ARG A 5 -7.60 -2.28 -9.02
CA ARG A 5 -9.02 -2.63 -9.09
C ARG A 5 -9.28 -3.76 -10.09
N THR A 6 -8.61 -3.73 -11.26
CA THR A 6 -8.66 -4.81 -12.27
C THR A 6 -8.17 -6.14 -11.72
N MET A 7 -7.29 -6.10 -10.71
CA MET A 7 -6.81 -7.28 -10.00
C MET A 7 -7.76 -7.82 -8.92
N GLY A 8 -8.90 -7.16 -8.68
CA GLY A 8 -9.87 -7.56 -7.66
C GLY A 8 -9.51 -7.09 -6.24
N PHE A 9 -8.53 -6.20 -6.09
CA PHE A 9 -8.20 -5.62 -4.79
C PHE A 9 -8.89 -4.26 -4.63
N ALA A 10 -9.53 -4.06 -3.48
CA ALA A 10 -10.05 -2.77 -3.09
C ALA A 10 -8.89 -1.94 -2.48
N PRO A 11 -8.47 -0.81 -3.10
CA PRO A 11 -7.50 0.06 -2.48
C PRO A 11 -8.11 0.64 -1.21
N VAL A 12 -7.43 0.44 -0.08
CA VAL A 12 -7.84 1.04 1.20
C VAL A 12 -7.56 2.53 1.16
N ARG A 13 -6.45 2.91 0.53
CA ARG A 13 -6.04 4.30 0.34
C ARG A 13 -5.32 4.46 -0.99
N ALA A 14 -5.38 5.68 -1.50
CA ALA A 14 -4.48 6.09 -2.54
C ALA A 14 -4.35 7.60 -2.56
N ASN A 15 -3.14 8.04 -2.83
CA ASN A 15 -2.82 9.43 -3.13
C ASN A 15 -2.16 9.50 -4.51
N ARG A 16 -1.58 10.66 -4.87
CA ARG A 16 -0.95 10.86 -6.19
C ARG A 16 0.26 9.97 -6.44
N LYS A 17 0.92 9.46 -5.39
CA LYS A 17 2.20 8.73 -5.47
C LYS A 17 2.09 7.27 -5.01
N ASN A 18 1.20 7.00 -4.06
CA ASN A 18 1.13 5.73 -3.34
C ASN A 18 -0.29 5.15 -3.42
N VAL A 19 -0.37 3.82 -3.53
CA VAL A 19 -1.61 3.05 -3.37
C VAL A 19 -1.39 2.02 -2.26
N THR A 20 -2.28 2.04 -1.27
CA THR A 20 -2.26 1.10 -0.15
C THR A 20 -3.39 0.10 -0.33
N VAL A 21 -3.04 -1.18 -0.24
CA VAL A 21 -3.95 -2.31 -0.44
C VAL A 21 -3.86 -3.23 0.77
N ARG A 22 -5.00 -3.65 1.30
CA ARG A 22 -5.05 -4.70 2.31
C ARG A 22 -4.93 -6.04 1.61
N VAL A 23 -3.97 -6.85 2.04
CA VAL A 23 -3.75 -8.19 1.51
C VAL A 23 -4.01 -9.17 2.64
N GLU A 24 -5.01 -10.04 2.48
CA GLU A 24 -5.40 -11.00 3.54
C GLU A 24 -4.62 -12.31 3.47
N ARG A 25 -4.22 -12.73 2.26
CA ARG A 25 -3.46 -13.97 2.05
C ARG A 25 -2.11 -13.65 1.44
N THR A 26 -1.06 -14.24 1.99
CA THR A 26 0.32 -14.05 1.50
C THR A 26 0.47 -14.42 0.02
N ASP A 27 -0.27 -15.41 -0.48
CA ASP A 27 -0.26 -15.81 -1.90
C ASP A 27 -0.71 -14.71 -2.85
N ASP A 28 -1.54 -13.79 -2.38
CA ASP A 28 -2.04 -12.67 -3.17
C ASP A 28 -0.93 -11.64 -3.44
N ILE A 29 0.14 -11.59 -2.63
CA ILE A 29 1.33 -10.77 -2.88
C ILE A 29 1.99 -11.17 -4.20
N ARG A 30 2.15 -12.47 -4.46
CA ARG A 30 2.75 -12.97 -5.72
C ARG A 30 1.89 -12.59 -6.92
N LYS A 31 0.56 -12.65 -6.79
CA LYS A 31 -0.36 -12.21 -7.85
C LYS A 31 -0.18 -10.73 -8.17
N ILE A 32 -0.07 -9.89 -7.14
CA ILE A 32 0.18 -8.44 -7.25
C ILE A 32 1.48 -8.17 -8.00
N LEU A 33 2.59 -8.76 -7.57
CA LEU A 33 3.89 -8.58 -8.23
C LEU A 33 3.87 -9.03 -9.69
N ASN A 34 3.24 -10.17 -9.99
CA ASN A 34 3.12 -10.67 -11.36
C ASN A 34 2.29 -9.74 -12.25
N ALA A 35 1.23 -9.13 -11.74
CA ALA A 35 0.42 -8.19 -12.52
C ALA A 35 1.14 -6.86 -12.77
N ILE A 36 1.89 -6.36 -11.79
CA ILE A 36 2.75 -5.18 -11.96
C ILE A 36 3.76 -5.45 -13.09
N ALA A 37 4.41 -6.61 -13.07
CA ALA A 37 5.33 -7.03 -14.13
C ALA A 37 4.64 -7.15 -15.50
N LYS A 38 3.46 -7.78 -15.56
CA LYS A 38 2.66 -7.91 -16.81
C LYS A 38 2.19 -6.56 -17.36
N ALA A 39 1.96 -5.57 -16.50
CA ALA A 39 1.60 -4.21 -16.91
C ALA A 39 2.80 -3.40 -17.44
N GLY A 40 4.00 -4.00 -17.52
CA GLY A 40 5.22 -3.35 -17.98
C GLY A 40 5.79 -2.35 -16.96
N ALA A 41 5.29 -2.35 -15.72
CA ALA A 41 5.80 -1.50 -14.67
C ALA A 41 7.02 -2.15 -14.00
N SER A 42 8.09 -1.38 -13.84
CA SER A 42 9.28 -1.80 -13.09
C SER A 42 9.07 -1.59 -11.59
N ALA A 43 9.32 -2.63 -10.80
CA ALA A 43 9.38 -2.55 -9.34
C ALA A 43 10.85 -2.68 -8.91
N PRO A 44 11.56 -1.56 -8.70
CA PRO A 44 13.02 -1.57 -8.49
C PRO A 44 13.44 -2.21 -7.15
N GLY A 45 12.50 -2.45 -6.25
CA GLY A 45 12.75 -3.10 -4.97
C GLY A 45 11.45 -3.46 -4.24
N LEU A 46 11.59 -4.26 -3.19
CA LEU A 46 10.52 -4.63 -2.27
C LEU A 46 11.01 -4.37 -0.85
N ASP A 47 10.28 -3.56 -0.11
CA ASP A 47 10.52 -3.35 1.33
C ASP A 47 9.50 -4.15 2.15
N VAL A 48 9.98 -4.86 3.17
CA VAL A 48 9.16 -5.65 4.08
C VAL A 48 9.46 -5.19 5.50
N ARG A 49 8.47 -4.56 6.13
CA ARG A 49 8.58 -4.05 7.49
C ARG A 49 7.47 -4.57 8.38
N LYS A 50 7.77 -4.63 9.68
CA LYS A 50 6.73 -4.77 10.70
C LYS A 50 5.89 -3.48 10.74
N PRO A 51 4.59 -3.57 11.07
CA PRO A 51 3.78 -2.36 11.25
C PRO A 51 4.35 -1.50 12.37
N ASN A 52 4.24 -0.18 12.22
CA ASN A 52 4.63 0.78 13.24
C ASN A 52 3.52 0.95 14.30
N LEU A 53 3.81 1.71 15.37
CA LEU A 53 2.85 1.91 16.47
C LEU A 53 1.55 2.59 16.03
N GLU A 54 1.60 3.51 15.07
CA GLU A 54 0.42 4.20 14.55
C GLU A 54 -0.46 3.23 13.74
N GLU A 55 0.13 2.45 12.83
CA GLU A 55 -0.55 1.42 12.05
C GLU A 55 -1.21 0.35 12.95
N VAL A 56 -0.53 -0.04 14.04
CA VAL A 56 -1.08 -0.93 15.06
C VAL A 56 -2.24 -0.27 15.81
N PHE A 57 -2.06 0.97 16.28
CA PHE A 57 -3.10 1.71 16.99
C PHE A 57 -4.39 1.82 16.17
N LEU A 58 -4.25 2.20 14.89
CA LEU A 58 -5.38 2.34 13.97
C LEU A 58 -6.06 1.00 13.70
N THR A 59 -5.29 -0.08 13.58
CA THR A 59 -5.85 -1.43 13.43
C THR A 59 -6.68 -1.84 14.65
N LEU A 60 -6.21 -1.51 15.86
CA LEU A 60 -6.90 -1.86 17.10
C LEU A 60 -8.12 -0.99 17.39
N THR A 61 -8.09 0.28 16.99
CA THR A 61 -9.17 1.25 17.23
C THR A 61 -10.21 1.29 16.12
N GLY A 62 -9.91 0.72 14.95
CA GLY A 62 -10.75 0.84 13.76
C GLY A 62 -10.67 2.22 13.09
N GLU A 63 -9.77 3.10 13.56
CA GLU A 63 -9.53 4.42 12.99
C GLU A 63 -8.77 4.32 11.66
N ALA A 64 -8.94 5.34 10.82
CA ALA A 64 -8.36 5.34 9.48
C ALA A 64 -7.08 6.21 9.46
N LEU A 65 -5.91 5.65 9.10
CA LEU A 65 -4.60 6.35 8.92
C LEU A 65 -4.65 7.65 8.09
N ARG A 66 -4.92 8.81 8.66
CA ARG A 66 -4.88 10.08 7.90
C ARG A 66 -3.43 10.51 7.72
N GLU A 67 -2.92 10.55 6.47
CA GLU A 67 -1.67 11.26 6.19
C GLU A 67 -1.89 12.75 6.49
N GLY A 68 -1.25 13.26 7.53
CA GLY A 68 -1.04 14.70 7.70
C GLY A 68 -0.07 15.21 6.62
N PRO A 69 -0.05 16.52 6.33
CA PRO A 69 0.94 17.08 5.42
C PRO A 69 2.33 16.76 5.96
N VAL A 70 3.15 16.08 5.16
CA VAL A 70 4.60 16.04 5.38
C VAL A 70 5.11 17.46 5.12
N GLU A 71 5.12 18.29 6.16
CA GLU A 71 5.97 19.47 6.18
C GLU A 71 7.41 18.98 6.14
N ALA A 72 8.13 19.42 5.11
CA ALA A 72 9.57 19.30 5.02
C ALA A 72 10.15 19.97 6.27
N VAL A 73 10.93 19.23 7.05
CA VAL A 73 11.84 19.84 8.02
C VAL A 73 13.02 20.35 7.19
N PRO A 74 13.22 21.69 7.07
CA PRO A 74 14.45 22.22 6.50
C PRO A 74 15.60 22.06 7.51
N GLU A 75 16.81 21.98 6.96
CA GLU A 75 18.10 21.69 7.63
C GLU A 75 18.39 22.45 8.93
#